data_AF-A0A518B642-F1
#
_entry.id   AF-A0A518B642-F1
#
_cell.length_a   1.000
_cell.length_b   1.000
_cell.length_c   1.000
_cell.angle_alpha   90.00
_cell.angle_beta   90.00
_cell.angle_gamma   90.00
#
_symmetry.space_group_name_H-M   'P 1'
#
loop_
_entity.id
_entity.type
_entity.pdbx_description
1 polymer ?
#
loop_
_entity_poly.entity_id
_entity_poly.type
_entity_poly.pdbx_seq_one_letter_code
_entity_poly.pdbx_strand_id
1 'polypeptide(L)'
;MGAVQFVPAPGVEGPPAQATIRDGEYRLDSSRGPVIGQHKVIITATKKSGKRFKNEMGEMEEETIQFIPPQFNESTELSADVQSGSNTFNFELTGDEAGK
;
A
#
# COMPACT_ATOMS: atom_id res chain seq x y z
N MET A 1 5.43 -9.08 -2.19
CA MET A 1 5.82 -7.74 -2.65
C MET A 1 5.18 -6.72 -1.73
N GLY A 2 5.80 -5.56 -1.53
CA GLY A 2 5.20 -4.45 -0.78
C GLY A 2 4.84 -3.30 -1.70
N ALA A 3 3.75 -2.58 -1.41
CA ALA A 3 3.39 -1.35 -2.10
C ALA A 3 2.68 -0.39 -1.13
N VAL A 4 2.88 0.90 -1.34
CA VAL A 4 2.13 1.98 -0.69
C VAL A 4 1.36 2.76 -1.75
N GLN A 5 0.13 3.11 -1.41
CA GLN A 5 -0.75 3.90 -2.25
C GLN A 5 -1.30 5.08 -1.46
N PHE A 6 -1.25 6.26 -2.07
CA PHE A 6 -1.84 7.49 -1.58
C PHE A 6 -3.09 7.77 -2.42
N VAL A 7 -4.26 7.71 -1.78
CA VAL A 7 -5.54 7.96 -2.43
C VAL A 7 -6.04 9.33 -1.95
N PRO A 8 -6.27 10.30 -2.86
CA PRO A 8 -6.80 11.61 -2.49
C PRO A 8 -8.09 11.49 -1.68
N ALA A 9 -8.18 12.25 -0.59
CA ALA A 9 -9.40 12.33 0.22
C ALA A 9 -10.51 13.10 -0.54
N PRO A 10 -11.78 12.98 -0.14
CA PRO A 10 -12.85 13.79 -0.71
C PRO A 10 -12.51 15.29 -0.68
N GLY A 11 -12.57 15.94 -1.84
CA GLY A 11 -12.21 17.36 -2.00
C GLY A 11 -10.76 17.62 -2.44
N VAL A 12 -9.92 16.59 -2.55
CA VAL A 12 -8.58 16.68 -3.15
C VAL A 12 -8.63 16.16 -4.58
N GLU A 13 -8.33 17.01 -5.56
CA GLU A 13 -8.37 16.65 -6.98
C GLU A 13 -7.04 16.05 -7.43
N GLY A 14 -7.08 14.84 -7.99
CA GLY A 14 -5.91 14.20 -8.57
C GLY A 14 -6.05 12.68 -8.70
N PRO A 15 -5.15 12.02 -9.44
CA PRO A 15 -5.06 10.56 -9.44
C PRO A 15 -4.42 10.05 -8.14
N PRO A 16 -4.68 8.80 -7.75
CA PRO A 16 -3.91 8.14 -6.71
C PRO A 16 -2.46 7.93 -7.17
N ALA A 17 -1.52 8.00 -6.22
CA ALA A 17 -0.12 7.70 -6.45
C ALA A 17 0.25 6.38 -5.78
N GLN A 18 1.14 5.60 -6.39
CA GLN A 18 1.57 4.30 -5.87
C GLN A 18 3.08 4.10 -6.05
N ALA A 19 3.73 3.56 -5.03
CA ALA A 19 5.12 3.10 -5.09
C ALA A 19 5.24 1.66 -4.59
N THR A 20 6.17 0.92 -5.20
CA THR A 20 6.65 -0.35 -4.64
C THR A 20 7.52 -0.07 -3.42
N ILE A 21 7.32 -0.84 -2.35
CA ILE A 21 8.17 -0.83 -1.17
C ILE A 21 9.31 -1.84 -1.40
N ARG A 22 10.55 -1.39 -1.22
CA ARG A 22 11.77 -2.20 -1.30
C ARG A 22 12.59 -1.97 -0.04
N ASP A 23 12.94 -3.05 0.65
CA ASP A 23 13.74 -3.00 1.88
C ASP A 23 13.18 -2.05 2.95
N GLY A 24 11.85 -1.97 3.06
CA GLY A 24 11.15 -1.10 4.01
C GLY A 24 11.00 0.36 3.56
N GLU A 25 11.55 0.72 2.39
CA GLU A 25 11.50 2.08 1.85
C GLU A 25 10.65 2.18 0.58
N TYR A 26 10.09 3.36 0.35
CA TYR A 26 9.44 3.72 -0.90
C TYR A 26 9.86 5.14 -1.29
N ARG A 27 9.87 5.43 -2.59
CA ARG A 27 10.12 6.78 -3.11
C ARG A 27 9.19 7.06 -4.28
N LEU A 28 8.63 8.26 -4.28
CA LEU A 28 7.86 8.82 -5.37
C LEU A 28 8.51 10.13 -5.77
N ASP A 29 8.85 10.28 -7.05
CA ASP A 29 9.30 11.56 -7.59
C ASP A 29 8.11 12.50 -7.84
N SER A 30 8.36 13.78 -8.08
CA SER A 30 7.30 14.79 -8.28
C SER A 30 6.41 14.54 -9.51
N SER A 31 6.85 13.72 -10.48
CA SER A 31 6.04 13.38 -11.65
C SER A 31 5.06 12.24 -11.41
N ARG A 32 5.30 11.43 -10.37
CA ARG A 32 4.48 10.27 -9.99
C ARG A 32 3.97 10.32 -8.55
N GLY A 33 4.30 11.39 -7.83
CA GLY A 33 3.97 11.57 -6.43
C GLY A 33 2.52 11.95 -6.20
N PRO A 34 2.06 11.87 -4.94
CA PRO A 34 0.72 12.29 -4.59
C PRO A 34 0.53 13.78 -4.87
N VAL A 35 -0.70 14.18 -5.17
CA VAL A 35 -1.06 15.60 -5.24
C VAL A 35 -0.98 16.24 -3.85
N ILE A 36 -1.02 17.57 -3.79
CA ILE A 36 -1.03 18.30 -2.51
C ILE A 36 -2.39 18.08 -1.82
N GLY A 37 -2.37 17.87 -0.51
CA GLY A 37 -3.53 17.74 0.35
C GLY A 37 -3.64 16.39 1.07
N GLN A 38 -4.81 16.16 1.69
CA GLN A 38 -5.08 14.98 2.49
C GLN A 38 -5.24 13.72 1.62
N HIS A 39 -4.56 12.64 2.02
CA HIS A 39 -4.65 11.33 1.39
C HIS A 39 -4.97 10.25 2.43
N LYS A 40 -5.77 9.26 2.02
CA LYS A 40 -5.83 7.95 2.68
C LYS A 40 -4.64 7.12 2.21
N VAL A 41 -3.96 6.46 3.13
CA VAL A 41 -2.78 5.65 2.83
C VAL A 41 -3.12 4.17 2.93
N ILE A 42 -2.89 3.42 1.86
CA ILE A 42 -3.10 1.97 1.79
C ILE A 42 -1.73 1.33 1.59
N ILE A 43 -1.33 0.47 2.52
CA ILE A 43 -0.10 -0.31 2.43
C ILE A 43 -0.48 -1.76 2.21
N THR A 44 0.08 -2.39 1.20
CA THR A 44 -0.13 -3.81 0.91
C THR A 44 1.20 -4.54 0.96
N ALA A 45 1.21 -5.74 1.52
CA ALA A 45 2.39 -6.56 1.64
C ALA A 45 2.01 -8.04 1.50
N THR A 46 2.28 -8.60 0.32
CA THR A 46 1.91 -9.97 -0.01
C THR A 46 3.10 -10.92 0.03
N LYS A 47 2.85 -12.18 0.43
CA LYS A 47 3.79 -13.29 0.30
C LYS A 47 3.12 -14.47 -0.37
N LYS A 48 3.91 -15.34 -1.01
CA LYS A 48 3.40 -16.63 -1.51
C LYS A 48 2.96 -17.48 -0.32
N SER A 49 1.76 -18.07 -0.38
CA SER A 49 1.29 -18.99 0.67
C SER A 49 1.88 -20.39 0.54
N GLY A 50 2.46 -20.72 -0.63
CA GLY A 50 2.90 -22.06 -1.00
C GLY A 50 1.79 -22.93 -1.58
N LYS A 51 0.53 -22.47 -1.57
CA LYS A 51 -0.59 -23.12 -2.23
C LYS A 51 -0.69 -22.67 -3.69
N ARG A 52 -1.34 -23.49 -4.50
CA ARG A 52 -1.68 -23.17 -5.89
C ARG A 52 -3.17 -23.37 -6.11
N PHE A 53 -3.77 -22.53 -6.94
CA PHE A 53 -5.18 -22.63 -7.32
C PHE A 53 -5.31 -22.56 -8.84
N LYS A 54 -6.45 -23.03 -9.36
CA LYS A 54 -6.76 -22.96 -10.79
C LYS A 54 -7.57 -21.68 -11.02
N ASN A 55 -7.06 -20.75 -11.84
CA ASN A 55 -7.75 -19.50 -12.17
C ASN A 55 -8.96 -19.75 -13.10
N GLU A 56 -9.73 -18.71 -13.40
CA GLU A 56 -10.92 -18.79 -14.27
C GLU A 56 -10.60 -19.27 -15.69
N MET A 57 -9.37 -19.06 -16.17
CA MET A 57 -8.87 -19.52 -17.47
C MET A 57 -8.36 -20.97 -17.43
N GLY A 58 -8.35 -21.60 -16.26
CA GLY A 58 -7.91 -22.97 -16.06
C GLY A 58 -6.41 -23.14 -15.84
N GLU A 59 -5.67 -22.04 -15.62
CA GLU A 59 -4.22 -22.05 -15.39
C GLU A 59 -3.91 -22.19 -13.90
N MET A 60 -2.79 -22.84 -13.56
CA MET A 60 -2.35 -22.99 -12.17
C MET A 60 -1.54 -21.77 -11.73
N GLU A 61 -2.09 -20.98 -10.81
CA GLU A 61 -1.44 -19.81 -10.21
C GLU A 61 -1.02 -20.08 -8.77
N GLU A 62 0.02 -19.38 -8.31
CA GLU A 62 0.41 -19.39 -6.90
C GLU A 62 -0.49 -18.45 -6.11
N GLU A 63 -1.01 -18.95 -4.98
CA GLU A 63 -1.78 -18.11 -4.06
C GLU A 63 -0.83 -17.14 -3.33
N THR A 64 -1.20 -15.85 -3.36
CA THR A 64 -0.54 -14.81 -2.56
C THR A 64 -1.48 -14.32 -1.46
N ILE A 65 -0.96 -14.21 -0.25
CA ILE A 65 -1.70 -13.74 0.93
C ILE A 65 -1.11 -12.43 1.44
N GLN A 66 -1.97 -11.54 1.97
CA GLN A 66 -1.52 -10.42 2.80
C GLN A 66 -0.89 -10.96 4.09
N PHE A 67 0.24 -10.40 4.49
CA PHE A 67 0.90 -10.79 5.76
C PHE A 67 0.95 -9.66 6.79
N ILE A 68 0.34 -8.51 6.49
CA ILE A 68 0.19 -7.39 7.43
C ILE A 68 -1.28 -7.24 7.85
N PRO A 69 -1.55 -6.70 9.05
CA PRO A 69 -2.91 -6.49 9.54
C PRO A 69 -3.80 -5.66 8.60
N PRO A 70 -5.12 -5.90 8.60
CA PRO A 70 -6.07 -5.21 7.74
C PRO A 70 -6.17 -3.70 7.99
N GLN A 71 -5.81 -3.25 9.20
CA GLN A 71 -5.77 -1.82 9.57
C GLN A 71 -4.75 -0.99 8.79
N PHE A 72 -3.93 -1.63 7.96
CA PHE A 72 -2.99 -0.95 7.05
C PHE A 72 -3.39 -1.06 5.57
N ASN A 73 -4.36 -1.94 5.25
CA ASN A 73 -4.87 -2.14 3.88
C ASN A 73 -6.39 -1.93 3.79
N GLU A 74 -7.16 -3.00 3.92
CA GLU A 74 -8.60 -3.06 3.65
C GLU A 74 -9.41 -2.13 4.57
N SER A 75 -8.99 -2.01 5.82
CA SER A 75 -9.61 -1.16 6.85
C SER A 75 -8.65 -0.07 7.32
N THR A 76 -7.85 0.48 6.41
CA THR A 76 -6.84 1.48 6.76
C THR A 76 -7.46 2.75 7.34
N GLU A 77 -6.88 3.20 8.46
CA GLU A 77 -7.10 4.53 9.04
C GLU A 77 -5.88 5.44 8.84
N LEU A 78 -4.84 4.94 8.15
CA LEU A 78 -3.65 5.72 7.86
C LEU A 78 -3.98 6.89 6.94
N SER A 79 -3.39 8.04 7.27
CA SER A 79 -3.54 9.25 6.48
C SER A 79 -2.22 10.00 6.38
N ALA A 80 -2.06 10.76 5.29
CA ALA A 80 -0.92 11.63 5.07
C ALA A 80 -1.41 12.94 4.47
N ASP A 81 -0.93 14.07 5.01
CA ASP A 81 -1.20 15.39 4.47
C ASP A 81 0.01 15.88 3.69
N VAL A 82 -0.12 15.84 2.36
CA VAL A 82 0.97 16.10 1.42
C VAL A 82 1.09 17.60 1.21
N GLN A 83 2.24 18.16 1.60
CA GLN A 83 2.54 19.58 1.46
C GLN A 83 3.32 19.86 0.18
N SER A 84 3.44 21.15 -0.17
CA SER A 84 4.35 21.53 -1.25
C SER A 84 5.81 21.23 -0.88
N GLY A 85 6.62 20.86 -1.87
CA GLY A 85 8.02 20.51 -1.67
C GLY A 85 8.23 19.06 -1.21
N SER A 86 9.28 18.84 -0.41
CA SER A 86 9.67 17.51 0.04
C SER A 86 8.86 17.07 1.25
N ASN A 87 8.33 15.85 1.18
CA ASN A 87 7.56 15.23 2.26
C ASN A 87 8.23 13.93 2.69
N THR A 88 8.08 13.54 3.96
CA THR A 88 8.53 12.24 4.47
C THR A 88 7.47 11.71 5.42
N PHE A 89 6.89 10.55 5.07
CA PHE A 89 5.89 9.87 5.89
C PHE A 89 6.40 8.47 6.23
N ASN A 90 6.60 8.22 7.52
CA ASN A 90 6.98 6.91 8.03
C ASN A 90 5.74 6.26 8.65
N PHE A 91 5.45 5.03 8.24
CA PHE A 91 4.34 4.24 8.75
C PHE A 91 4.90 3.02 9.45
N GLU A 92 4.79 2.99 10.78
CA GLU A 92 5.16 1.83 11.57
C GLU A 92 4.04 0.80 11.49
N LEU A 93 4.32 -0.33 10.84
CA LEU A 93 3.38 -1.44 10.76
C LEU A 93 3.45 -2.27 12.04
N THR A 94 3.15 -1.66 13.19
CA THR A 94 3.05 -2.39 14.45
C THR A 94 1.71 -3.11 14.49
N GLY A 95 1.75 -4.41 14.22
CA GLY A 95 0.68 -5.32 14.59
C GLY A 95 1.31 -6.51 15.26
N ASP A 96 0.79 -6.90 16.43
CA ASP A 96 1.03 -8.23 16.97
C ASP A 96 0.86 -9.25 15.85
N GLU A 97 1.83 -10.17 15.77
CA GLU A 97 2.03 -11.14 14.71
C GLU A 97 0.71 -11.56 14.03
N ALA A 98 0.63 -11.39 12.71
CA ALA A 98 -0.34 -12.12 11.91
C ALA A 98 -0.23 -13.60 12.31
N GLY A 99 -1.28 -14.09 12.98
CA GLY A 99 -1.24 -15.25 13.86
C GLY A 99 -0.51 -16.47 13.31
N LYS A 100 0.12 -17.18 14.26
CA LYS A 100 0.69 -18.54 14.16
C LYS A 100 0.01 -19.46 13.15
#